data_AF-A0A401SSG2-F1
#
_entry.id   AF-A0A401SSG2-F1
#
_cell.length_a   1.000
_cell.length_b   1.000
_cell.length_c   1.000
_cell.angle_alpha   90.00
_cell.angle_beta   90.00
_cell.angle_gamma   90.00
#
_symmetry.space_group_name_H-M   'P 1'
#
loop_
_entity.id
_entity.type
_entity.pdbx_description
1 polymer ?
#
loop_
_entity_poly.entity_id
_entity_poly.type
_entity_poly.pdbx_seq_one_letter_code
_entity_poly.pdbx_strand_id
1 'polypeptide(L)'
;MIWSDYKLKWDPAEYGGVKSIRIPSEKIWKPDIVLYNNAVADFQVDEKTKVLVKFDGTVTWIPPAIFKSSCRMDVTYFPFDYQNCSMKFGSWTHDQAKIDLALIGNEINRKDFWGSGEWEIIAAPGFKHAIKYNCCEEIYPDITYSIYIRRMPLFYTVNIIIPCLMISFLTILVFYLPSDCGEKVTLSISVLLSLTVFLLVITESIPSTSLVIPLIGEYLLFTMIFVILSIVITVFVLNIHYRTPTTHTMPVWVKTIFLKLLPRIMFMKRPMAGSEVRKKPKLLSSPAELTSVNGGSKSKCPVDGFCYQDPRYTHCRFCKMKNWDIGISSTQSSSTESLDGLLAISSLPPEVQEALASITYIAENMKLQNESKEVQDDWKYVAMVIDRIFLWIFILIGILGTTTSFLQPLMNVAEL
;
A
#
# COMPACT_ATOMS: atom_id res chain seq x y z
N MET A 1 -52.35 -18.58 3.36
CA MET A 1 -53.22 -19.03 2.25
C MET A 1 -54.68 -18.91 2.68
N ILE A 2 -55.54 -18.44 1.79
CA ILE A 2 -56.98 -18.32 2.02
C ILE A 2 -57.70 -18.91 0.80
N TRP A 3 -58.63 -19.83 1.01
CA TRP A 3 -59.46 -20.41 -0.05
C TRP A 3 -60.87 -20.67 0.47
N SER A 4 -61.80 -21.03 -0.43
CA SER A 4 -63.17 -21.39 -0.07
C SER A 4 -63.42 -22.86 -0.33
N ASP A 5 -64.04 -23.55 0.62
CA ASP A 5 -64.49 -24.94 0.48
C ASP A 5 -66.01 -25.00 0.69
N TYR A 6 -66.71 -25.56 -0.30
CA TYR A 6 -68.17 -25.66 -0.27
C TYR A 6 -68.69 -26.74 0.69
N LYS A 7 -67.89 -27.75 1.03
CA LYS A 7 -68.27 -28.82 1.97
C LYS A 7 -68.12 -28.41 3.43
N LEU A 8 -67.33 -27.36 3.70
CA LEU A 8 -67.03 -26.89 5.06
C LEU A 8 -67.91 -25.69 5.47
N LYS A 9 -69.16 -25.65 5.03
CA LYS A 9 -70.15 -24.62 5.36
C LYS A 9 -71.17 -25.15 6.37
N TRP A 10 -71.58 -24.31 7.32
CA TRP A 10 -72.63 -24.63 8.28
C TRP A 10 -73.40 -23.37 8.68
N ASP A 11 -74.63 -23.53 9.19
CA ASP A 11 -75.39 -22.41 9.76
C ASP A 11 -75.04 -22.24 11.25
N PRO A 12 -74.47 -21.10 11.68
CA PRO A 12 -74.23 -20.85 13.10
C PRO A 12 -75.47 -20.98 13.98
N ALA A 13 -76.67 -20.75 13.46
CA ALA A 13 -77.92 -20.86 14.23
C ALA A 13 -78.19 -22.29 14.71
N GLU A 14 -77.84 -23.30 13.91
CA GLU A 14 -78.01 -24.72 14.24
C GLU A 14 -76.94 -25.25 15.21
N TYR A 15 -75.80 -24.56 15.29
CA TYR A 15 -74.62 -24.98 16.06
C TYR A 15 -74.25 -24.00 17.18
N GLY A 16 -75.25 -23.44 17.87
CA GLY A 16 -75.03 -22.65 19.08
C GLY A 16 -74.25 -21.34 18.86
N GLY A 17 -74.35 -20.75 17.68
CA GLY A 17 -73.70 -19.48 17.32
C GLY A 17 -72.21 -19.60 16.97
N VAL A 18 -71.68 -20.82 16.80
CA VAL A 18 -70.26 -21.02 16.45
C VAL A 18 -69.97 -20.54 15.03
N LYS A 19 -69.12 -19.51 14.90
CA LYS A 19 -68.77 -18.90 13.59
C LYS A 19 -67.45 -19.39 13.01
N SER A 20 -66.58 -19.99 13.81
CA SER A 20 -65.28 -20.49 13.35
C SER A 20 -64.75 -21.62 14.21
N ILE A 21 -64.05 -22.57 13.59
CA ILE A 21 -63.44 -23.71 14.25
C ILE A 21 -61.98 -23.89 13.79
N ARG A 22 -61.17 -24.56 14.61
CA ARG A 22 -59.76 -24.88 14.30
C ARG A 22 -59.61 -26.38 14.11
N ILE A 23 -59.18 -26.80 12.92
CA ILE A 23 -59.04 -28.21 12.52
C ILE A 23 -57.58 -28.49 12.18
N PRO A 24 -57.00 -29.66 12.51
CA PRO A 24 -55.69 -30.07 12.00
C PRO A 24 -55.63 -30.02 10.46
N SER A 25 -54.51 -29.55 9.89
CA SER A 25 -54.36 -29.36 8.45
C SER A 25 -54.42 -30.67 7.64
N GLU A 26 -54.03 -31.79 8.25
CA GLU A 26 -54.01 -33.13 7.65
C GLU A 26 -55.39 -33.68 7.29
N LYS A 27 -56.46 -33.18 7.93
CA LYS A 27 -57.83 -33.70 7.76
C LYS A 27 -58.62 -33.05 6.63
N ILE A 28 -58.10 -31.98 6.04
CA ILE A 28 -58.79 -31.22 4.99
C ILE A 28 -57.92 -31.16 3.74
N TRP A 29 -58.56 -30.93 2.59
CA TRP A 29 -57.82 -30.62 1.37
C TRP A 29 -57.10 -29.28 1.51
N LYS A 30 -55.87 -29.21 0.98
CA LYS A 30 -55.03 -28.02 0.97
C LYS A 30 -54.29 -27.90 -0.37
N PRO A 31 -54.06 -26.68 -0.89
CA PRO A 31 -53.31 -26.49 -2.13
C PRO A 31 -51.82 -26.79 -1.93
N ASP A 32 -51.18 -27.32 -2.98
CA ASP A 32 -49.78 -27.73 -3.05
C ASP A 32 -48.88 -26.57 -3.50
N ILE A 33 -48.75 -25.53 -2.67
CA ILE A 33 -47.88 -24.38 -2.99
C ILE A 33 -46.42 -24.73 -2.67
N VAL A 34 -45.58 -24.71 -3.70
CA VAL A 34 -44.16 -25.10 -3.64
C VAL A 34 -43.27 -23.97 -4.14
N LEU A 35 -42.06 -23.85 -3.56
CA LEU A 35 -40.99 -22.98 -4.07
C LEU A 35 -40.23 -23.70 -5.20
N TYR A 36 -40.32 -23.19 -6.43
CA TYR A 36 -39.70 -23.84 -7.59
C TYR A 36 -38.17 -23.72 -7.58
N ASN A 37 -37.64 -22.56 -7.20
CA ASN A 37 -36.21 -22.32 -7.13
C ASN A 37 -35.62 -22.69 -5.76
N ASN A 38 -36.02 -23.84 -5.22
CA ASN A 38 -35.47 -24.36 -3.96
C ASN A 38 -34.03 -24.85 -4.16
N ALA A 39 -33.16 -24.55 -3.20
CA ALA A 39 -31.76 -24.98 -3.19
C ALA A 39 -31.52 -26.26 -2.36
N VAL A 40 -32.54 -26.75 -1.64
CA VAL A 40 -32.46 -27.93 -0.77
C VAL A 40 -33.59 -28.91 -1.11
N ALA A 41 -33.43 -30.19 -0.72
CA ALA A 41 -34.31 -31.29 -1.09
C ALA A 41 -35.75 -31.22 -0.52
N ASP A 42 -35.99 -30.46 0.54
CA ASP A 42 -37.31 -30.40 1.19
C ASP A 42 -38.19 -29.33 0.55
N PHE A 43 -39.17 -29.76 -0.24
CA PHE A 43 -40.11 -28.87 -0.97
C PHE A 43 -41.44 -28.66 -0.25
N GLN A 44 -41.78 -29.48 0.75
CA GLN A 44 -43.06 -29.43 1.45
C GLN A 44 -42.96 -28.65 2.76
N VAL A 45 -44.03 -27.93 3.08
CA VAL A 45 -44.16 -27.16 4.32
C VAL A 45 -44.65 -28.07 5.45
N ASP A 46 -44.02 -27.94 6.63
CA ASP A 46 -44.38 -28.70 7.84
C ASP A 46 -45.87 -28.55 8.20
N GLU A 47 -46.59 -29.67 8.25
CA GLU A 47 -48.07 -29.71 8.34
C GLU A 47 -48.62 -29.57 9.78
N LYS A 48 -47.78 -29.24 10.76
CA LYS A 48 -48.11 -29.32 12.20
C LYS A 48 -49.13 -28.28 12.68
N THR A 49 -49.44 -27.26 11.87
CA THR A 49 -50.32 -26.16 12.26
C THR A 49 -51.79 -26.46 12.02
N LYS A 50 -52.66 -25.83 12.82
CA LYS A 50 -54.12 -25.92 12.66
C LYS A 50 -54.60 -24.87 11.65
N VAL A 51 -55.67 -25.21 10.94
CA VAL A 51 -56.36 -24.36 9.97
C VAL A 51 -57.58 -23.73 10.63
N LEU A 52 -57.85 -22.46 10.32
CA LEU A 52 -59.06 -21.77 10.74
C LEU A 52 -60.12 -21.88 9.65
N VAL A 53 -61.25 -22.49 9.97
CA VAL A 53 -62.40 -22.61 9.07
C VAL A 53 -63.53 -21.73 9.62
N LYS A 54 -64.12 -20.89 8.77
CA LYS A 54 -65.30 -20.06 9.09
C LYS A 54 -66.58 -20.70 8.55
N PHE A 55 -67.72 -20.32 9.12
CA PHE A 55 -69.04 -20.86 8.79
C PHE A 55 -69.46 -20.68 7.32
N ASP A 56 -68.93 -19.65 6.66
CA ASP A 56 -69.15 -19.34 5.24
C ASP A 56 -68.35 -20.24 4.29
N GLY A 57 -67.53 -21.16 4.82
CA GLY A 57 -66.64 -22.04 4.08
C GLY A 57 -65.29 -21.40 3.75
N THR A 58 -64.98 -20.21 4.28
CA THR A 58 -63.66 -19.59 4.11
C THR A 58 -62.64 -20.29 5.02
N VAL A 59 -61.60 -20.81 4.40
CA VAL A 59 -60.52 -21.55 5.07
C VAL A 59 -59.25 -20.71 5.04
N THR A 60 -58.60 -20.53 6.19
CA THR A 60 -57.35 -19.77 6.34
C THR A 60 -56.29 -20.63 6.99
N TRP A 61 -55.17 -20.82 6.29
CA TRP A 61 -54.01 -21.58 6.78
C TRP A 61 -52.73 -20.75 6.68
N ILE A 62 -52.00 -20.65 7.79
CA ILE A 62 -50.76 -19.86 7.91
C ILE A 62 -49.69 -20.75 8.55
N PRO A 63 -49.03 -21.62 7.76
CA PRO A 63 -47.92 -22.41 8.26
C PRO A 63 -46.61 -21.60 8.25
N PRO A 64 -45.78 -21.68 9.30
CA PRO A 64 -44.42 -21.17 9.25
C PRO A 64 -43.53 -22.13 8.44
N ALA A 65 -42.64 -21.59 7.60
CA ALA A 65 -41.71 -22.36 6.79
C ALA A 65 -40.36 -21.65 6.69
N ILE A 66 -39.28 -22.43 6.62
CA ILE A 66 -37.94 -21.91 6.30
C ILE A 66 -37.65 -22.26 4.85
N PHE A 67 -37.57 -21.25 4.00
CA PHE A 67 -37.27 -21.41 2.59
C PHE A 67 -35.79 -21.15 2.30
N LYS A 68 -35.19 -22.00 1.48
CA LYS A 68 -33.83 -21.81 0.96
C LYS A 68 -33.91 -21.69 -0.56
N SER A 69 -33.94 -20.48 -1.07
CA SER A 69 -34.01 -20.21 -2.51
C SER A 69 -32.62 -20.18 -3.14
N SER A 70 -32.53 -20.63 -4.40
CA SER A 70 -31.38 -20.42 -5.26
C SER A 70 -31.53 -19.05 -5.93
N CYS A 71 -30.54 -18.19 -5.72
CA CYS A 71 -30.45 -16.84 -6.27
C CYS A 71 -29.03 -16.64 -6.83
N ARG A 72 -28.92 -15.94 -7.96
CA ARG A 72 -27.62 -15.52 -8.51
C ARG A 72 -27.24 -14.19 -7.89
N MET A 73 -26.08 -14.14 -7.24
CA MET A 73 -25.55 -12.91 -6.64
C MET A 73 -24.55 -12.26 -7.59
N ASP A 74 -24.59 -10.93 -7.69
CA ASP A 74 -23.59 -10.14 -8.41
C ASP A 74 -22.67 -9.45 -7.40
N VAL A 75 -21.40 -9.84 -7.38
CA VAL A 75 -20.41 -9.37 -6.39
C VAL A 75 -19.45 -8.32 -6.95
N THR A 76 -19.74 -7.73 -8.12
CA THR A 76 -18.90 -6.70 -8.76
C THR A 76 -18.58 -5.52 -7.84
N TYR A 77 -19.59 -4.94 -7.20
CA TYR A 77 -19.45 -3.75 -6.32
C TYR A 77 -19.32 -4.06 -4.83
N PHE A 78 -18.96 -5.29 -4.47
CA PHE A 78 -18.78 -5.67 -3.07
C PHE A 78 -17.80 -4.74 -2.33
N PRO A 79 -18.08 -4.27 -1.09
CA PRO A 79 -19.24 -4.56 -0.22
C PRO A 79 -20.41 -3.55 -0.33
N PHE A 80 -20.38 -2.67 -1.33
CA PHE A 80 -21.43 -1.68 -1.60
C PHE A 80 -22.44 -2.21 -2.63
N ASP A 81 -22.79 -3.48 -2.49
CA ASP A 81 -23.59 -4.23 -3.45
C ASP A 81 -25.10 -4.17 -3.14
N TYR A 82 -25.88 -4.21 -4.23
CA TYR A 82 -27.32 -4.46 -4.21
C TYR A 82 -27.57 -5.84 -4.79
N GLN A 83 -28.42 -6.62 -4.14
CA GLN A 83 -28.80 -7.95 -4.60
C GLN A 83 -30.30 -8.00 -4.87
N ASN A 84 -30.67 -8.70 -5.95
CA ASN A 84 -32.06 -8.96 -6.31
C ASN A 84 -32.30 -10.46 -6.31
N CYS A 85 -32.96 -10.96 -5.27
CA CYS A 85 -33.27 -12.36 -5.14
C CYS A 85 -34.76 -12.64 -5.28
N SER A 86 -35.08 -13.52 -6.22
CA SER A 86 -36.46 -13.94 -6.48
C SER A 86 -36.81 -15.22 -5.72
N MET A 87 -38.03 -15.30 -5.20
CA MET A 87 -38.65 -16.53 -4.73
C MET A 87 -39.91 -16.81 -5.54
N LYS A 88 -39.93 -17.96 -6.23
CA LYS A 88 -41.01 -18.34 -7.14
C LYS A 88 -41.91 -19.40 -6.52
N PHE A 89 -43.13 -19.02 -6.16
CA PHE A 89 -44.13 -19.91 -5.59
C PHE A 89 -45.21 -20.25 -6.61
N GLY A 90 -45.58 -21.52 -6.70
CA GLY A 90 -46.66 -21.96 -7.59
C GLY A 90 -47.27 -23.27 -7.13
N SER A 91 -48.42 -23.64 -7.70
CA SER A 91 -48.91 -25.02 -7.55
C SER A 91 -48.01 -25.97 -8.33
N TRP A 92 -47.69 -27.14 -7.77
CA TRP A 92 -46.86 -28.11 -8.48
C TRP A 92 -47.67 -28.94 -9.48
N THR A 93 -48.87 -29.37 -9.09
CA THR A 93 -49.67 -30.33 -9.85
C THR A 93 -50.84 -29.71 -10.62
N HIS A 94 -51.37 -28.56 -10.18
CA HIS A 94 -52.58 -27.99 -10.74
C HIS A 94 -52.28 -26.84 -11.72
N ASP A 95 -53.02 -26.85 -12.82
CA ASP A 95 -53.01 -25.82 -13.87
C ASP A 95 -53.90 -24.62 -13.50
N GLN A 96 -53.78 -23.55 -14.27
CA GLN A 96 -54.47 -22.28 -14.02
C GLN A 96 -56.01 -22.41 -14.03
N ALA A 97 -56.56 -23.36 -14.79
CA ALA A 97 -58.00 -23.58 -14.83
C ALA A 97 -58.55 -24.22 -13.56
N LYS A 98 -57.71 -24.92 -12.77
CA LYS A 98 -58.11 -25.58 -11.52
C LYS A 98 -57.78 -24.73 -10.29
N ILE A 99 -56.55 -24.20 -10.23
CA ILE A 99 -56.10 -23.32 -9.15
C ILE A 99 -55.60 -22.03 -9.76
N ASP A 100 -56.29 -20.92 -9.47
CA ASP A 100 -55.80 -19.59 -9.80
C ASP A 100 -55.26 -18.87 -8.55
N LEU A 101 -54.00 -18.45 -8.62
CA LEU A 101 -53.35 -17.75 -7.52
C LEU A 101 -53.64 -16.25 -7.60
N ALA A 102 -54.00 -15.65 -6.47
CA ALA A 102 -54.22 -14.21 -6.35
C ALA A 102 -53.40 -13.63 -5.19
N LEU A 103 -52.75 -12.49 -5.42
CA LEU A 103 -52.04 -11.77 -4.37
C LEU A 103 -53.05 -10.99 -3.50
N ILE A 104 -52.84 -11.02 -2.18
CA ILE A 104 -53.62 -10.20 -1.24
C ILE A 104 -53.15 -8.74 -1.28
N GLY A 105 -51.87 -8.51 -1.56
CA GLY A 105 -51.27 -7.19 -1.72
C GLY A 105 -50.04 -7.27 -2.64
N ASN A 106 -49.58 -6.11 -3.12
CA ASN A 106 -48.52 -6.03 -4.13
C ASN A 106 -47.10 -6.19 -3.54
N GLU A 107 -46.95 -6.13 -2.22
CA GLU A 107 -45.66 -6.25 -1.53
C GLU A 107 -45.74 -7.25 -0.38
N ILE A 108 -44.59 -7.82 -0.02
CA ILE A 108 -44.44 -8.65 1.18
C ILE A 108 -44.73 -7.81 2.43
N ASN A 109 -45.61 -8.31 3.30
CA ASN A 109 -45.91 -7.67 4.58
C ASN A 109 -44.69 -7.68 5.51
N ARG A 110 -44.23 -6.50 5.93
CA ARG A 110 -43.06 -6.31 6.81
C ARG A 110 -43.40 -5.90 8.25
N LYS A 111 -44.69 -5.93 8.65
CA LYS A 111 -45.13 -5.47 9.98
C LYS A 111 -44.42 -6.16 11.15
N ASP A 112 -44.19 -7.47 11.02
CA ASP A 112 -43.54 -8.30 12.03
C ASP A 112 -42.10 -8.67 11.63
N PHE A 113 -41.45 -7.83 10.81
CA PHE A 113 -40.10 -8.09 10.32
C PHE A 113 -39.06 -7.82 11.40
N TRP A 114 -38.21 -8.82 11.68
CA TRP A 114 -37.02 -8.65 12.49
C TRP A 114 -35.83 -8.26 11.61
N GLY A 115 -35.28 -7.06 11.84
CA GLY A 115 -34.17 -6.52 11.06
C GLY A 115 -32.89 -7.37 11.16
N SER A 116 -32.18 -7.50 10.03
CA SER A 116 -30.83 -8.06 9.99
C SER A 116 -29.80 -6.95 10.16
N GLY A 117 -28.67 -7.24 10.83
CA GLY A 117 -27.55 -6.30 10.98
C GLY A 117 -26.63 -6.22 9.76
N GLU A 118 -26.75 -7.17 8.82
CA GLU A 118 -25.91 -7.24 7.62
C GLU A 118 -26.63 -6.75 6.36
N TRP A 119 -27.95 -6.95 6.30
CA TRP A 119 -28.76 -6.71 5.11
C TRP A 119 -29.99 -5.87 5.42
N GLU A 120 -30.27 -4.92 4.55
CA GLU A 120 -31.47 -4.08 4.57
C GLU A 120 -32.35 -4.38 3.37
N ILE A 121 -33.64 -4.58 3.60
CA ILE A 121 -34.62 -4.79 2.53
C ILE A 121 -35.11 -3.43 2.03
N ILE A 122 -34.78 -3.09 0.79
CA ILE A 122 -35.25 -1.87 0.12
C ILE A 122 -36.68 -2.09 -0.34
N ALA A 123 -36.88 -3.04 -1.26
CA ALA A 123 -38.15 -3.33 -1.88
C ALA A 123 -38.43 -4.83 -1.92
N ALA A 124 -39.69 -5.22 -1.85
CA ALA A 124 -40.12 -6.61 -1.91
C ALA A 124 -41.46 -6.79 -2.65
N PRO A 125 -41.54 -6.40 -3.94
CA PRO A 125 -42.75 -6.57 -4.74
C PRO A 125 -43.06 -8.04 -5.06
N GLY A 126 -44.35 -8.32 -5.26
CA GLY A 126 -44.86 -9.59 -5.75
C GLY A 126 -45.52 -9.44 -7.11
N PHE A 127 -45.19 -10.34 -8.04
CA PHE A 127 -45.70 -10.38 -9.40
C PHE A 127 -46.39 -11.73 -9.68
N LYS A 128 -47.56 -11.70 -10.31
CA LYS A 128 -48.24 -12.90 -10.81
C LYS A 128 -47.82 -13.15 -12.26
N HIS A 129 -47.43 -14.38 -12.56
CA HIS A 129 -47.16 -14.83 -13.92
C HIS A 129 -48.05 -16.03 -14.27
N ALA A 130 -48.31 -16.19 -15.56
CA ALA A 130 -48.98 -17.34 -16.13
C ALA A 130 -48.07 -17.87 -17.24
N ILE A 131 -47.36 -18.96 -16.95
CA ILE A 131 -46.28 -19.46 -17.80
C ILE A 131 -46.66 -20.84 -18.33
N LYS A 132 -46.42 -21.07 -19.62
CA LYS A 132 -46.49 -22.39 -20.23
C LYS A 132 -45.11 -23.03 -20.21
N TYR A 133 -45.01 -24.20 -19.59
CA TYR A 133 -43.76 -24.96 -19.53
C TYR A 133 -43.62 -25.88 -20.75
N ASN A 134 -42.38 -26.21 -21.13
CA ASN A 134 -42.14 -27.08 -22.29
C ASN A 134 -42.60 -28.53 -22.09
N CYS A 135 -42.79 -28.96 -20.84
CA CYS A 135 -43.21 -30.33 -20.50
C CYS A 135 -44.72 -30.56 -20.61
N CYS A 136 -45.54 -29.50 -20.51
CA CYS A 136 -46.99 -29.59 -20.44
C CYS A 136 -47.65 -28.66 -21.45
N GLU A 137 -48.85 -29.00 -21.92
CA GLU A 137 -49.58 -28.17 -22.89
C GLU A 137 -50.34 -27.03 -22.22
N GLU A 138 -50.61 -27.17 -20.93
CA GLU A 138 -51.37 -26.25 -20.08
C GLU A 138 -50.53 -25.09 -19.54
N ILE A 139 -51.23 -24.04 -19.08
CA ILE A 139 -50.64 -22.85 -18.46
C ILE A 139 -50.69 -23.02 -16.94
N TYR A 140 -49.57 -22.73 -16.29
CA TYR A 140 -49.41 -22.82 -14.84
C TYR A 140 -49.21 -21.41 -14.24
N PRO A 141 -49.97 -21.04 -13.20
CA PRO A 141 -49.82 -19.77 -12.54
C PRO A 141 -48.75 -19.84 -11.45
N ASP A 142 -47.91 -18.80 -11.37
CA ASP A 142 -46.94 -18.63 -10.30
C ASP A 142 -46.94 -17.18 -9.77
N ILE A 143 -46.52 -17.03 -8.52
CA ILE A 143 -46.28 -15.75 -7.87
C ILE A 143 -44.78 -15.68 -7.57
N THR A 144 -44.12 -14.70 -8.16
CA THR A 144 -42.71 -14.43 -7.92
C THR A 144 -42.57 -13.19 -7.05
N TYR A 145 -41.93 -13.34 -5.88
CA TYR A 145 -41.53 -12.22 -5.05
C TYR A 145 -40.08 -11.86 -5.32
N SER A 146 -39.81 -10.61 -5.68
CA SER A 146 -38.46 -10.09 -5.89
C SER A 146 -38.02 -9.29 -4.68
N ILE A 147 -37.04 -9.80 -3.94
CA ILE A 147 -36.49 -9.15 -2.75
C ILE A 147 -35.24 -8.38 -3.16
N TYR A 148 -35.34 -7.05 -3.12
CA TYR A 148 -34.22 -6.14 -3.31
C TYR A 148 -33.60 -5.81 -1.96
N ILE A 149 -32.37 -6.28 -1.76
CA ILE A 149 -31.61 -6.09 -0.51
C ILE A 149 -30.31 -5.35 -0.77
N ARG A 150 -29.89 -4.56 0.21
CA ARG A 150 -28.62 -3.83 0.25
C ARG A 150 -27.78 -4.30 1.42
N ARG A 151 -26.49 -4.49 1.19
CA ARG A 151 -25.53 -4.84 2.25
C ARG A 151 -25.12 -3.62 3.07
N MET A 152 -24.95 -3.82 4.37
CA MET A 152 -24.32 -2.85 5.26
C MET A 152 -22.79 -2.98 5.19
N PRO A 153 -22.05 -1.98 4.64
CA PRO A 153 -20.64 -2.14 4.29
C PRO A 153 -19.66 -1.95 5.46
N LEU A 154 -20.15 -1.56 6.64
CA LEU A 154 -19.32 -1.10 7.76
C LEU A 154 -18.31 -2.15 8.21
N PHE A 155 -18.75 -3.40 8.35
CA PHE A 155 -17.89 -4.51 8.78
C PHE A 155 -16.70 -4.72 7.83
N TYR A 156 -16.97 -4.75 6.52
CA TYR A 156 -15.94 -4.95 5.50
C TYR A 156 -15.03 -3.72 5.35
N THR A 157 -15.59 -2.52 5.51
CA THR A 157 -14.80 -1.28 5.48
C THR A 157 -13.79 -1.25 6.62
N VAL A 158 -14.21 -1.55 7.84
CA VAL A 158 -13.33 -1.51 9.02
C VAL A 158 -12.32 -2.66 9.02
N ASN A 159 -12.72 -3.86 8.63
CA ASN A 159 -11.87 -5.04 8.79
C ASN A 159 -11.05 -5.41 7.54
N ILE A 160 -11.39 -4.89 6.37
CA ILE A 160 -10.66 -5.17 5.12
C ILE A 160 -10.04 -3.90 4.54
N ILE A 161 -10.83 -2.84 4.34
CA ILE A 161 -10.36 -1.62 3.67
C ILE A 161 -9.34 -0.86 4.53
N ILE A 162 -9.66 -0.62 5.82
CA ILE A 162 -8.75 0.13 6.72
C ILE A 162 -7.39 -0.58 6.87
N PRO A 163 -7.32 -1.90 7.17
CA PRO A 163 -6.03 -2.61 7.23
C PRO A 163 -5.26 -2.56 5.91
N CYS A 164 -5.94 -2.70 4.76
CA CYS A 164 -5.26 -2.60 3.46
C CYS A 164 -4.64 -1.22 3.22
N LEU A 165 -5.35 -0.13 3.57
CA LEU A 165 -4.79 1.22 3.51
C LEU A 165 -3.59 1.38 4.46
N MET A 166 -3.67 0.84 5.68
CA MET A 166 -2.56 0.87 6.63
C MET A 166 -1.33 0.10 6.12
N ILE A 167 -1.52 -1.06 5.50
CA ILE A 167 -0.46 -1.86 4.86
C ILE A 167 0.21 -1.05 3.74
N SER A 168 -0.58 -0.43 2.85
CA SER A 168 -0.04 0.39 1.78
C SER A 168 0.81 1.55 2.32
N PHE A 169 0.37 2.21 3.40
CA PHE A 169 1.12 3.28 4.04
C PHE A 169 2.42 2.78 4.70
N LEU A 170 2.36 1.63 5.40
CA LEU A 170 3.53 1.03 6.04
C LEU A 170 4.61 0.66 5.01
N THR A 171 4.25 0.15 3.84
CA THR A 171 5.25 -0.14 2.78
C THR A 171 6.01 1.09 2.32
N ILE A 172 5.33 2.23 2.16
CA ILE A 172 5.96 3.49 1.79
C ILE A 172 6.87 4.00 2.92
N LEU A 173 6.45 3.85 4.17
CA LEU A 173 7.21 4.29 5.34
C LEU A 173 8.56 3.57 5.48
N VAL A 174 8.66 2.31 5.05
CA VAL A 174 9.93 1.53 5.07
C VAL A 174 11.02 2.21 4.24
N PHE A 175 10.68 2.78 3.08
CA PHE A 175 11.62 3.50 2.20
C PHE A 175 12.01 4.89 2.73
N TYR A 176 11.35 5.39 3.77
CA TYR A 176 11.66 6.70 4.36
C TYR A 176 12.76 6.61 5.44
N LEU A 177 12.87 5.48 6.13
CA LEU A 177 13.77 5.30 7.27
C LEU A 177 15.23 5.14 6.80
N PRO A 178 16.24 5.82 7.38
CA PRO A 178 17.64 5.68 6.96
C PRO A 178 18.26 4.37 7.48
N SER A 179 19.07 3.72 6.64
CA SER A 179 19.71 2.41 6.94
C SER A 179 20.92 2.47 7.85
N ASP A 180 21.36 3.67 8.23
CA ASP A 180 22.48 3.86 9.14
C ASP A 180 22.11 3.60 10.61
N CYS A 181 20.81 3.63 10.94
CA CYS A 181 20.31 3.11 12.20
C CYS A 181 20.32 1.58 12.14
N GLY A 182 21.11 0.90 12.96
CA GLY A 182 21.13 -0.57 13.04
C GLY A 182 19.74 -1.20 13.26
N GLU A 183 18.80 -0.43 13.78
CA GLU A 183 17.39 -0.80 13.96
C GLU A 183 16.55 -0.80 12.66
N LYS A 184 16.99 -0.19 11.54
CA LYS A 184 16.21 -0.21 10.29
C LYS A 184 16.03 -1.64 9.79
N VAL A 185 17.05 -2.49 9.91
CA VAL A 185 16.95 -3.89 9.46
C VAL A 185 15.91 -4.64 10.30
N THR A 186 15.97 -4.51 11.63
CA THR A 186 15.01 -5.10 12.55
C THR A 186 13.59 -4.61 12.31
N LEU A 187 13.41 -3.29 12.15
CA LEU A 187 12.11 -2.69 11.84
C LEU A 187 11.59 -3.11 10.47
N SER A 188 12.45 -3.14 9.45
CA SER A 188 12.08 -3.56 8.10
C SER A 188 11.65 -5.03 8.06
N ILE A 189 12.33 -5.92 8.78
CA ILE A 189 11.96 -7.34 8.88
C ILE A 189 10.66 -7.51 9.68
N SER A 190 10.48 -6.77 10.76
CA SER A 190 9.27 -6.84 11.60
C SER A 190 8.04 -6.35 10.84
N VAL A 191 8.17 -5.24 10.10
CA VAL A 191 7.13 -4.71 9.20
C VAL A 191 6.88 -5.71 8.08
N LEU A 192 7.91 -6.26 7.45
CA LEU A 192 7.78 -7.30 6.42
C LEU A 192 6.93 -8.49 6.92
N LEU A 193 7.28 -9.06 8.07
CA LEU A 193 6.57 -10.19 8.65
C LEU A 193 5.10 -9.84 8.95
N SER A 194 4.87 -8.68 9.57
CA SER A 194 3.52 -8.20 9.86
C SER A 194 2.68 -8.02 8.58
N LEU A 195 3.24 -7.43 7.53
CA LEU A 195 2.58 -7.25 6.24
C LEU A 195 2.23 -8.61 5.59
N THR A 196 3.13 -9.61 5.68
CA THR A 196 2.85 -10.96 5.14
C THR A 196 1.72 -11.67 5.88
N VAL A 197 1.63 -11.54 7.21
CA VAL A 197 0.54 -12.12 8.00
C VAL A 197 -0.79 -11.45 7.67
N PHE A 198 -0.83 -10.11 7.60
CA PHE A 198 -2.04 -9.40 7.22
C PHE A 198 -2.48 -9.74 5.80
N LEU A 199 -1.53 -9.86 4.87
CA LEU A 199 -1.82 -10.29 3.50
C LEU A 199 -2.44 -11.71 3.46
N LEU A 200 -1.92 -12.64 4.26
CA LEU A 200 -2.48 -13.99 4.37
C LEU A 200 -3.93 -13.97 4.85
N VAL A 201 -4.21 -13.23 5.92
CA VAL A 201 -5.59 -13.06 6.46
C VAL A 201 -6.53 -12.49 5.40
N ILE A 202 -6.06 -11.50 4.63
CA ILE A 202 -6.84 -10.93 3.53
C ILE A 202 -7.14 -11.99 2.47
N THR A 203 -6.15 -12.78 2.04
CA THR A 203 -6.35 -13.82 1.01
C THR A 203 -7.30 -14.93 1.45
N GLU A 204 -7.34 -15.27 2.75
CA GLU A 204 -8.29 -16.25 3.29
C GLU A 204 -9.71 -15.68 3.40
N SER A 205 -9.86 -14.36 3.55
CA SER A 205 -11.16 -13.70 3.67
C SER A 205 -11.91 -13.54 2.33
N ILE A 206 -11.21 -13.60 1.19
CA ILE A 206 -11.81 -13.48 -0.15
C ILE A 206 -12.22 -14.88 -0.64
N PRO A 207 -13.51 -15.12 -0.96
CA PRO A 207 -13.93 -16.41 -1.51
C PRO A 207 -13.36 -16.62 -2.92
N SER A 208 -12.91 -17.85 -3.21
CA SER A 208 -12.42 -18.28 -4.52
C SER A 208 -13.57 -18.39 -5.54
N THR A 209 -14.04 -17.26 -6.04
CA THR A 209 -15.06 -17.21 -7.11
C THR A 209 -14.42 -16.81 -8.44
N SER A 210 -14.77 -17.53 -9.51
CA SER A 210 -14.19 -17.36 -10.86
C SER A 210 -15.10 -16.65 -11.85
N LEU A 211 -16.31 -16.26 -11.44
CA LEU A 211 -17.34 -15.72 -12.34
C LEU A 211 -17.14 -14.24 -12.63
N VAL A 212 -16.85 -13.45 -11.60
CA VAL A 212 -16.53 -12.01 -11.69
C VAL A 212 -15.50 -11.70 -10.60
N ILE A 213 -14.48 -10.91 -10.91
CA ILE A 213 -13.53 -10.43 -9.91
C ILE A 213 -14.19 -9.21 -9.24
N PRO A 214 -14.48 -9.24 -7.92
CA PRO A 214 -14.99 -8.08 -7.22
C PRO A 214 -14.02 -6.92 -7.34
N LEU A 215 -14.53 -5.68 -7.38
CA LEU A 215 -13.66 -4.51 -7.44
C LEU A 215 -12.71 -4.43 -6.23
N ILE A 216 -13.19 -4.83 -5.04
CA ILE A 216 -12.32 -4.99 -3.88
C ILE A 216 -11.22 -6.01 -4.13
N GLY A 217 -11.50 -7.09 -4.86
CA GLY A 217 -10.55 -8.13 -5.22
C GLY A 217 -9.47 -7.63 -6.18
N GLU A 218 -9.85 -6.80 -7.15
CA GLU A 218 -8.90 -6.13 -8.05
C GLU A 218 -7.97 -5.20 -7.27
N TYR A 219 -8.51 -4.37 -6.38
CA TYR A 219 -7.73 -3.50 -5.51
C TYR A 219 -6.79 -4.30 -4.59
N LEU A 220 -7.30 -5.34 -3.94
CA LEU A 220 -6.50 -6.19 -3.06
C LEU A 220 -5.38 -6.90 -3.82
N LEU A 221 -5.63 -7.37 -5.04
CA LEU A 221 -4.61 -7.97 -5.91
C LEU A 221 -3.54 -6.94 -6.31
N PHE A 222 -3.94 -5.72 -6.67
CA PHE A 222 -3.00 -4.63 -6.93
C PHE A 222 -2.13 -4.34 -5.70
N THR A 223 -2.72 -4.20 -4.51
CA THR A 223 -1.95 -3.97 -3.28
C THR A 223 -1.05 -5.14 -2.92
N MET A 224 -1.46 -6.39 -3.18
CA MET A 224 -0.64 -7.58 -2.98
C MET A 224 0.61 -7.56 -3.86
N ILE A 225 0.45 -7.31 -5.16
CA ILE A 225 1.59 -7.20 -6.09
C ILE A 225 2.51 -6.05 -5.68
N PHE A 226 1.94 -4.90 -5.31
CA PHE A 226 2.69 -3.73 -4.87
C PHE A 226 3.52 -4.00 -3.61
N VAL A 227 2.94 -4.68 -2.61
CA VAL A 227 3.64 -5.09 -1.39
C VAL A 227 4.76 -6.07 -1.71
N ILE A 228 4.51 -7.10 -2.53
CA ILE A 228 5.54 -8.07 -2.93
C ILE A 228 6.72 -7.38 -3.62
N LEU A 229 6.44 -6.47 -4.56
CA LEU A 229 7.48 -5.70 -5.25
C LEU A 229 8.26 -4.82 -4.27
N SER A 230 7.57 -4.15 -3.35
CA SER A 230 8.20 -3.32 -2.32
C SER A 230 9.19 -4.13 -1.48
N ILE A 231 8.83 -5.36 -1.09
CA ILE A 231 9.67 -6.26 -0.30
C ILE A 231 10.93 -6.66 -1.06
N VAL A 232 10.81 -7.01 -2.34
CA VAL A 232 11.98 -7.38 -3.16
C VAL A 232 12.94 -6.21 -3.28
N ILE A 233 12.42 -4.99 -3.48
CA ILE A 233 13.24 -3.77 -3.58
C ILE A 233 13.90 -3.43 -2.24
N THR A 234 13.23 -3.56 -1.10
CA THR A 234 13.86 -3.28 0.21
C THR A 234 15.02 -4.23 0.49
N VAL A 235 14.88 -5.53 0.21
CA VAL A 235 15.97 -6.51 0.33
C VAL A 235 17.13 -6.14 -0.60
N PHE A 236 16.85 -5.71 -1.83
CA PHE A 236 17.86 -5.25 -2.78
C PHE A 236 18.60 -3.99 -2.28
N VAL A 237 17.89 -3.00 -1.75
CA VAL A 237 18.48 -1.77 -1.17
C VAL A 237 19.36 -2.11 0.03
N LEU A 238 18.91 -3.00 0.91
CA LEU A 238 19.70 -3.48 2.05
C LEU A 238 20.97 -4.20 1.59
N ASN A 239 20.90 -5.04 0.56
CA ASN A 239 22.08 -5.70 -0.01
C ASN A 239 23.13 -4.69 -0.51
N ILE A 240 22.69 -3.61 -1.16
CA ILE A 240 23.58 -2.54 -1.64
C ILE A 240 24.17 -1.74 -0.47
N HIS A 241 23.38 -1.45 0.56
CA HIS A 241 23.85 -0.65 1.71
C HIS A 241 24.97 -1.33 2.49
N TYR A 242 24.87 -2.65 2.71
CA TYR A 242 25.90 -3.43 3.42
C TYR A 242 27.08 -3.88 2.55
N ARG A 243 27.21 -3.37 1.32
CA ARG A 243 28.31 -3.72 0.43
C ARG A 243 29.61 -3.03 0.86
N THR A 244 30.66 -3.83 1.03
CA THR A 244 31.99 -3.35 1.44
C THR A 244 32.96 -3.27 0.26
N PRO A 245 33.96 -2.37 0.30
CA PRO A 245 34.97 -2.22 -0.76
C PRO A 245 35.87 -3.45 -0.93
N THR A 246 35.99 -4.29 0.09
CA THR A 246 36.78 -5.53 0.05
C THR A 246 36.10 -6.65 -0.71
N THR A 247 34.76 -6.63 -0.79
CA THR A 247 33.98 -7.68 -1.46
C THR A 247 33.56 -7.29 -2.88
N HIS A 248 33.32 -6.00 -3.12
CA HIS A 248 32.81 -5.52 -4.40
C HIS A 248 33.48 -4.22 -4.85
N THR A 249 33.81 -4.14 -6.13
CA THR A 249 34.30 -2.93 -6.78
C THR A 249 33.13 -2.10 -7.31
N MET A 250 33.17 -0.77 -7.14
CA MET A 250 32.08 0.10 -7.61
C MET A 250 32.23 0.39 -9.11
N PRO A 251 31.25 0.01 -9.95
CA PRO A 251 31.32 0.27 -11.38
C PRO A 251 31.32 1.77 -11.70
N VAL A 252 32.02 2.15 -12.78
CA VAL A 252 32.17 3.56 -13.19
C VAL A 252 30.83 4.19 -13.61
N TRP A 253 29.93 3.38 -14.18
CA TRP A 253 28.59 3.82 -14.54
C TRP A 253 27.73 4.16 -13.31
N VAL A 254 27.85 3.37 -12.22
CA VAL A 254 27.14 3.61 -10.95
C VAL A 254 27.56 4.96 -10.36
N LYS A 255 28.86 5.26 -10.37
CA LYS A 255 29.39 6.57 -9.92
C LYS A 255 28.81 7.73 -10.72
N THR A 256 28.58 7.56 -12.01
CA THR A 256 28.09 8.65 -12.86
C THR A 256 26.58 8.86 -12.69
N ILE A 257 25.81 7.77 -12.63
CA ILE A 257 24.35 7.83 -12.52
C ILE A 257 23.92 8.19 -11.09
N PHE A 258 24.39 7.45 -10.09
CA PHE A 258 23.90 7.59 -8.71
C PHE A 258 24.60 8.68 -7.90
N LEU A 259 25.85 9.04 -8.19
CA LEU A 259 26.54 10.12 -7.45
C LEU A 259 26.45 11.50 -8.12
N LYS A 260 26.18 11.58 -9.43
CA LYS A 260 26.16 12.87 -10.16
C LYS A 260 24.80 13.24 -10.77
N LEU A 261 24.12 12.30 -11.44
CA LEU A 261 22.88 12.58 -12.17
C LEU A 261 21.65 12.60 -11.26
N LEU A 262 21.42 11.51 -10.52
CA LEU A 262 20.22 11.32 -9.71
C LEU A 262 20.08 12.31 -8.52
N PRO A 263 21.14 12.66 -7.78
CA PRO A 263 21.05 13.65 -6.70
C PRO A 263 20.64 15.05 -7.18
N ARG A 264 21.00 15.42 -8.42
CA ARG A 264 20.57 16.69 -9.04
C ARG A 264 19.08 16.70 -9.35
N ILE A 265 18.54 15.58 -9.80
CA ILE A 265 17.10 15.43 -10.09
C ILE A 265 16.30 15.43 -8.78
N MET A 266 16.84 14.81 -7.73
CA MET A 266 16.20 14.63 -6.42
C MET A 266 16.47 15.77 -5.41
N PHE A 267 17.14 16.85 -5.82
CA PHE A 267 17.57 17.98 -4.97
C PHE A 267 18.31 17.57 -3.68
N MET A 268 19.05 16.47 -3.71
CA MET A 268 19.85 16.03 -2.56
C MET A 268 21.18 16.74 -2.52
N LYS A 269 21.47 17.45 -1.42
CA LYS A 269 22.83 17.91 -1.13
C LYS A 269 23.63 16.74 -0.57
N ARG A 270 24.73 16.39 -1.23
CA ARG A 270 25.73 15.48 -0.67
C ARG A 270 26.26 16.10 0.62
N PRO A 271 26.24 15.39 1.77
CA PRO A 271 26.97 15.86 2.93
C PRO A 271 28.43 15.98 2.50
N MET A 272 28.97 17.20 2.50
CA MET A 272 30.38 17.41 2.21
C MET A 272 31.16 16.68 3.30
N ALA A 273 31.77 15.55 2.95
CA ALA A 273 32.92 15.06 3.68
C ALA A 273 33.89 16.24 3.77
N GLY A 274 34.28 16.59 4.99
CA GLY A 274 35.02 17.82 5.30
C GLY A 274 36.10 18.09 4.27
N SER A 275 35.85 19.09 3.43
CA SER A 275 36.87 19.70 2.62
C SER A 275 37.77 20.49 3.57
N GLU A 276 38.70 19.82 4.24
CA GLU A 276 39.99 20.45 4.43
C GLU A 276 40.50 20.75 3.02
N VAL A 277 40.40 22.02 2.66
CA VAL A 277 41.01 22.59 1.48
C VAL A 277 42.51 22.37 1.64
N ARG A 278 43.01 21.21 1.19
CA ARG A 278 44.42 21.01 0.90
C ARG A 278 44.71 21.91 -0.30
N LYS A 279 45.04 23.18 -0.01
CA LYS A 279 45.55 24.13 -0.99
C LYS A 279 46.79 23.49 -1.61
N LYS A 280 46.65 22.95 -2.83
CA LYS A 280 47.80 22.71 -3.69
C LYS A 280 48.47 24.07 -3.92
N PRO A 281 49.78 24.23 -3.71
CA PRO A 281 50.46 25.46 -4.09
C PRO A 281 50.33 25.59 -5.61
N LYS A 282 49.62 26.63 -6.06
CA LYS A 282 49.55 26.99 -7.47
C LYS A 282 50.92 27.53 -7.86
N LEU A 283 51.72 26.68 -8.52
CA LEU A 283 52.77 27.14 -9.41
C LEU A 283 52.05 27.81 -10.60
N LEU A 284 52.00 29.13 -10.60
CA LEU A 284 51.44 29.91 -11.71
C LEU A 284 52.60 30.29 -12.64
N SER A 285 52.82 29.49 -13.68
CA SER A 285 53.52 29.93 -14.87
C SER A 285 52.52 29.96 -16.02
N SER A 286 52.37 31.14 -16.61
CA SER A 286 51.86 31.28 -17.97
C SER A 286 52.73 32.33 -18.69
N PRO A 287 53.19 32.04 -19.92
CA PRO A 287 54.04 32.92 -20.72
C PRO A 287 53.24 33.74 -21.75
N ALA A 288 53.77 34.92 -22.11
CA ALA A 288 53.66 35.67 -23.39
C ALA A 288 53.84 37.18 -23.08
N GLU A 289 55.03 37.76 -23.34
CA GLU A 289 55.39 38.54 -24.55
C GLU A 289 54.59 39.85 -24.69
N LEU A 290 55.14 41.03 -24.37
CA LEU A 290 56.13 41.88 -25.07
C LEU A 290 55.44 42.94 -25.96
N THR A 291 55.50 44.21 -25.53
CA THR A 291 55.69 45.36 -26.43
C THR A 291 56.21 46.58 -25.66
N SER A 292 57.17 47.25 -26.31
CA SER A 292 58.02 48.35 -25.86
C SER A 292 57.35 49.73 -25.82
N VAL A 293 57.92 50.69 -25.07
CA VAL A 293 58.63 51.91 -25.56
C VAL A 293 58.75 52.98 -24.46
N ASN A 294 59.97 53.49 -24.31
CA ASN A 294 60.48 54.75 -23.73
C ASN A 294 59.56 55.80 -23.09
N GLY A 295 60.07 56.42 -22.01
CA GLY A 295 59.75 57.81 -21.64
C GLY A 295 60.17 58.16 -20.22
N GLY A 296 61.15 59.05 -20.04
CA GLY A 296 61.78 59.32 -18.74
C GLY A 296 61.16 60.42 -17.88
N SER A 297 61.87 60.66 -16.77
CA SER A 297 61.96 61.90 -15.97
C SER A 297 61.00 62.13 -14.79
N LYS A 298 61.62 62.02 -13.59
CA LYS A 298 61.62 62.95 -12.44
C LYS A 298 60.47 62.97 -11.41
N SER A 299 60.94 63.13 -10.16
CA SER A 299 60.38 63.89 -9.03
C SER A 299 59.38 63.13 -8.15
N LYS A 300 59.44 63.12 -6.82
CA LYS A 300 60.32 63.68 -5.77
C LYS A 300 59.89 62.98 -4.47
N CYS A 301 60.82 62.66 -3.57
CA CYS A 301 60.50 62.56 -2.14
C CYS A 301 60.40 63.96 -1.55
N PRO A 302 59.55 64.17 -0.52
CA PRO A 302 59.83 65.13 0.53
C PRO A 302 60.10 64.40 1.86
N VAL A 303 61.20 64.81 2.49
CA VAL A 303 61.52 64.55 3.90
C VAL A 303 61.01 65.72 4.72
N ASP A 304 60.47 65.42 5.91
CA ASP A 304 60.50 66.19 7.17
C ASP A 304 59.69 65.30 8.15
N GLY A 305 60.08 64.88 9.36
CA GLY A 305 61.03 65.32 10.36
C GLY A 305 60.37 65.07 11.74
N PHE A 306 61.19 64.78 12.76
CA PHE A 306 60.89 64.71 14.21
C PHE A 306 60.55 63.37 14.90
N CYS A 307 61.53 62.93 15.70
CA CYS A 307 61.43 62.00 16.83
C CYS A 307 60.73 62.65 18.03
N TYR A 308 60.09 61.84 18.90
CA TYR A 308 60.20 62.00 20.37
C TYR A 308 59.82 60.70 21.10
N GLN A 309 60.68 60.31 22.04
CA GLN A 309 60.46 59.31 23.10
C GLN A 309 60.28 60.08 24.42
N ASP A 310 59.41 59.60 25.32
CA ASP A 310 59.63 59.76 26.76
C ASP A 310 59.09 58.53 27.54
N PRO A 311 59.68 58.16 28.70
CA PRO A 311 59.65 56.83 29.30
C PRO A 311 58.94 56.77 30.66
N ARG A 312 58.64 55.54 31.14
CA ARG A 312 58.87 55.07 32.53
C ARG A 312 58.37 53.62 32.74
N TYR A 313 59.32 52.71 33.06
CA TYR A 313 59.21 51.36 33.70
C TYR A 313 58.27 50.32 33.05
N THR A 314 58.71 49.12 32.64
CA THR A 314 59.31 48.03 33.45
C THR A 314 60.26 47.10 32.65
N HIS A 315 61.30 46.58 33.36
CA HIS A 315 62.13 45.36 33.16
C HIS A 315 61.55 44.24 32.25
N CYS A 316 62.27 43.34 31.55
CA CYS A 316 63.70 42.99 31.45
C CYS A 316 63.94 41.98 30.28
N ARG A 317 65.09 42.09 29.61
CA ARG A 317 66.03 41.06 29.05
C ARG A 317 65.49 39.73 28.47
N PHE A 318 65.84 39.41 27.21
CA PHE A 318 67.11 38.74 26.84
C PHE A 318 67.39 38.81 25.32
N CYS A 319 68.66 38.89 24.96
CA CYS A 319 69.22 39.16 23.63
C CYS A 319 69.66 37.90 22.87
N LYS A 320 69.84 38.08 21.55
CA LYS A 320 70.78 37.38 20.63
C LYS A 320 70.40 35.93 20.25
N MET A 321 70.69 35.41 19.05
CA MET A 321 71.60 35.83 17.98
C MET A 321 71.09 35.24 16.66
N LYS A 322 71.10 36.02 15.58
CA LYS A 322 70.97 35.52 14.20
C LYS A 322 72.36 35.56 13.58
N ASN A 323 72.88 34.40 13.15
CA ASN A 323 73.60 34.22 11.89
C ASN A 323 74.09 32.77 11.74
N TRP A 324 73.73 32.14 10.63
CA TRP A 324 74.71 31.60 9.69
C TRP A 324 74.04 31.45 8.32
N ASP A 325 74.23 32.46 7.47
CA ASP A 325 74.08 32.30 6.02
C ASP A 325 75.43 31.82 5.48
N ILE A 326 75.46 30.72 4.72
CA ILE A 326 76.43 30.54 3.64
C ILE A 326 75.61 30.30 2.39
N GLY A 327 75.67 31.27 1.48
CA GLY A 327 75.04 31.19 0.18
C GLY A 327 75.97 30.65 -0.91
N ILE A 328 75.48 30.86 -2.13
CA ILE A 328 76.19 30.87 -3.42
C ILE A 328 76.34 29.45 -4.00
N SER A 329 75.90 29.10 -5.20
CA SER A 329 75.45 29.86 -6.38
C SER A 329 74.59 28.96 -7.28
N SER A 330 73.82 29.64 -8.12
CA SER A 330 73.14 29.14 -9.31
C SER A 330 74.04 28.40 -10.31
N THR A 331 73.59 27.24 -10.81
CA THR A 331 73.53 26.94 -12.26
C THR A 331 72.73 25.66 -12.56
N GLN A 332 71.70 25.83 -13.39
CA GLN A 332 71.18 24.93 -14.44
C GLN A 332 70.94 23.42 -14.20
N SER A 333 69.65 23.08 -14.40
CA SER A 333 69.13 21.97 -15.21
C SER A 333 68.93 20.58 -14.58
N SER A 334 67.87 19.93 -15.09
CA SER A 334 67.74 18.49 -15.28
C SER A 334 67.39 17.62 -14.06
N SER A 335 66.09 17.32 -13.96
CA SER A 335 65.52 15.98 -13.68
C SER A 335 66.43 14.95 -12.99
N THR A 336 66.49 14.97 -11.65
CA THR A 336 66.71 13.82 -10.76
C THR A 336 66.52 14.25 -9.29
N GLU A 337 65.32 14.65 -8.87
CA GLU A 337 65.05 14.98 -7.44
C GLU A 337 64.50 13.80 -6.62
N SER A 338 64.48 12.56 -7.13
CA SER A 338 63.89 11.42 -6.43
C SER A 338 64.89 10.46 -5.77
N LEU A 339 66.21 10.73 -5.83
CA LEU A 339 67.22 9.83 -5.25
C LEU A 339 67.90 10.41 -3.98
N ASP A 340 67.95 11.73 -3.82
CA ASP A 340 68.60 12.37 -2.66
C ASP A 340 67.80 12.24 -1.35
N GLY A 341 66.48 12.13 -1.42
CA GLY A 341 65.64 11.89 -0.23
C GLY A 341 65.81 10.49 0.39
N LEU A 342 66.26 9.51 -0.41
CA LEU A 342 66.50 8.14 0.06
C LEU A 342 67.90 7.98 0.67
N LEU A 343 68.89 8.74 0.20
CA LEU A 343 70.25 8.71 0.73
C LEU A 343 70.39 9.44 2.09
N ALA A 344 69.51 10.39 2.39
CA ALA A 344 69.43 11.02 3.71
C ALA A 344 68.85 10.10 4.80
N ILE A 345 68.16 9.02 4.42
CA ILE A 345 67.55 8.06 5.35
C ILE A 345 68.56 6.98 5.77
N SER A 346 69.54 6.65 4.92
CA SER A 346 70.56 5.62 5.22
C SER A 346 71.60 6.03 6.28
N SER A 347 71.66 7.31 6.66
CA SER A 347 72.62 7.84 7.65
C SER A 347 72.04 8.03 9.06
N LEU A 348 70.84 7.52 9.34
CA LEU A 348 70.22 7.60 10.67
C LEU A 348 70.49 6.34 11.52
N PRO A 349 70.53 6.44 12.86
CA PRO A 349 70.62 5.30 13.76
C PRO A 349 69.50 4.27 13.47
N PRO A 350 69.75 2.96 13.63
CA PRO A 350 68.79 1.91 13.30
C PRO A 350 67.44 2.07 14.01
N GLU A 351 67.43 2.58 15.25
CA GLU A 351 66.21 2.88 16.01
C GLU A 351 65.34 3.98 15.36
N VAL A 352 65.95 4.97 14.69
CA VAL A 352 65.23 6.07 14.04
C VAL A 352 64.70 5.66 12.67
N GLN A 353 65.41 4.76 11.97
CA GLN A 353 64.89 4.15 10.74
C GLN A 353 63.66 3.27 11.03
N GLU A 354 63.69 2.49 12.11
CA GLU A 354 62.56 1.66 12.53
C GLU A 354 61.36 2.52 12.95
N ALA A 355 61.61 3.61 13.69
CA ALA A 355 60.58 4.59 14.03
C ALA A 355 59.97 5.27 12.78
N LEU A 356 60.81 5.70 11.82
CA LEU A 356 60.33 6.27 10.55
C LEU A 356 59.51 5.26 9.73
N ALA A 357 59.95 4.00 9.66
CA ALA A 357 59.22 2.92 8.99
C ALA A 357 57.86 2.63 9.66
N SER A 358 57.79 2.71 10.99
CA SER A 358 56.53 2.56 11.72
C SER A 358 55.57 3.73 11.46
N ILE A 359 56.08 4.98 11.40
CA ILE A 359 55.28 6.17 11.11
C ILE A 359 54.78 6.15 9.66
N THR A 360 55.62 5.77 8.71
CA THR A 360 55.20 5.64 7.30
C THR A 360 54.17 4.53 7.14
N TYR A 361 54.33 3.40 7.84
CA TYR A 361 53.34 2.34 7.88
C TYR A 361 52.01 2.81 8.49
N ILE A 362 52.03 3.55 9.60
CA ILE A 362 50.82 4.12 10.21
C ILE A 362 50.15 5.11 9.26
N ALA A 363 50.92 5.98 8.60
CA ALA A 363 50.38 6.95 7.64
C ALA A 363 49.74 6.26 6.43
N GLU A 364 50.37 5.20 5.90
CA GLU A 364 49.84 4.42 4.79
C GLU A 364 48.61 3.61 5.19
N ASN A 365 48.62 2.99 6.38
CA ASN A 365 47.47 2.28 6.92
C ASN A 365 46.28 3.22 7.19
N MET A 366 46.54 4.42 7.76
CA MET A 366 45.51 5.45 7.93
C MET A 366 44.95 5.92 6.58
N LYS A 367 45.80 6.06 5.55
CA LYS A 367 45.37 6.44 4.20
C LYS A 367 44.48 5.36 3.57
N LEU A 368 44.88 4.08 3.64
CA LEU A 368 44.10 2.95 3.12
C LEU A 368 42.76 2.81 3.86
N GLN A 369 42.77 2.99 5.18
CA GLN A 369 41.53 3.04 5.97
C GLN A 369 40.63 4.19 5.53
N ASN A 370 41.17 5.39 5.31
CA ASN A 370 40.39 6.54 4.87
C ASN A 370 39.79 6.34 3.47
N GLU A 371 40.57 5.82 2.51
CA GLU A 371 40.08 5.48 1.16
C GLU A 371 38.99 4.40 1.21
N SER A 372 39.15 3.38 2.05
CA SER A 372 38.13 2.34 2.22
C SER A 372 36.83 2.90 2.83
N LYS A 373 36.94 3.86 3.75
CA LYS A 373 35.79 4.53 4.38
C LYS A 373 35.06 5.43 3.38
N GLU A 374 35.78 6.17 2.54
CA GLU A 374 35.18 6.97 1.46
C GLU A 374 34.36 6.10 0.50
N VAL A 375 34.86 4.92 0.11
CA VAL A 375 34.13 4.00 -0.76
C VAL A 375 32.90 3.40 -0.07
N GLN A 376 32.98 3.11 1.24
CA GLN A 376 31.81 2.67 2.01
C GLN A 376 30.74 3.76 2.08
N ASP A 377 31.13 5.01 2.34
CA ASP A 377 30.21 6.15 2.40
C ASP A 377 29.57 6.41 1.03
N ASP A 378 30.29 6.20 -0.07
CA ASP A 378 29.72 6.23 -1.42
C ASP A 378 28.66 5.13 -1.63
N TRP A 379 28.91 3.88 -1.21
CA TRP A 379 27.92 2.80 -1.30
C TRP A 379 26.66 3.09 -0.49
N LYS A 380 26.82 3.61 0.74
CA LYS A 380 25.70 4.03 1.59
C LYS A 380 24.89 5.15 0.94
N TYR A 381 25.57 6.13 0.35
CA TYR A 381 24.92 7.22 -0.35
C TYR A 381 24.16 6.73 -1.59
N VAL A 382 24.75 5.81 -2.37
CA VAL A 382 24.07 5.16 -3.50
C VAL A 382 22.81 4.43 -3.03
N ALA A 383 22.88 3.65 -1.95
CA ALA A 383 21.71 2.97 -1.38
C ALA A 383 20.63 3.97 -0.95
N MET A 384 21.00 5.08 -0.30
CA MET A 384 20.07 6.14 0.11
C MET A 384 19.38 6.81 -1.09
N VAL A 385 20.11 7.07 -2.17
CA VAL A 385 19.55 7.65 -3.41
C VAL A 385 18.56 6.67 -4.05
N ILE A 386 18.90 5.38 -4.10
CA ILE A 386 18.02 4.32 -4.62
C ILE A 386 16.72 4.24 -3.79
N ASP A 387 16.83 4.19 -2.46
CA ASP A 387 15.70 4.14 -1.52
C ASP A 387 14.70 5.27 -1.80
N ARG A 388 15.21 6.48 -2.04
CA ARG A 388 14.42 7.69 -2.23
C ARG A 388 13.77 7.78 -3.60
N ILE A 389 14.41 7.26 -4.64
CA ILE A 389 13.82 7.15 -5.98
C ILE A 389 12.64 6.19 -5.93
N PHE A 390 12.85 5.01 -5.34
CA PHE A 390 11.77 4.04 -5.19
C PHE A 390 10.65 4.60 -4.31
N LEU A 391 10.94 5.32 -3.23
CA LEU A 391 9.92 6.01 -2.44
C LEU A 391 9.00 6.87 -3.31
N TRP A 392 9.52 7.73 -4.19
CA TRP A 392 8.69 8.56 -5.05
C TRP A 392 7.88 7.75 -6.07
N ILE A 393 8.48 6.70 -6.65
CA ILE A 393 7.80 5.79 -7.57
C ILE A 393 6.65 5.08 -6.87
N PHE A 394 6.88 4.50 -5.69
CA PHE A 394 5.87 3.79 -4.91
C PHE A 394 4.78 4.74 -4.40
N ILE A 395 5.09 5.98 -4.01
CA ILE A 395 4.07 6.99 -3.66
C ILE A 395 3.18 7.29 -4.87
N LEU A 396 3.77 7.54 -6.03
CA LEU A 396 3.00 7.90 -7.23
C LEU A 396 2.13 6.73 -7.70
N ILE A 397 2.67 5.51 -7.74
CA ILE A 397 1.91 4.30 -8.08
C ILE A 397 0.82 4.02 -7.03
N GLY A 398 1.11 4.22 -5.74
CA GLY A 398 0.13 4.04 -4.67
C GLY A 398 -1.04 5.02 -4.76
N ILE A 399 -0.77 6.30 -5.04
CA ILE A 399 -1.82 7.31 -5.23
C ILE A 399 -2.63 7.01 -6.50
N LEU A 400 -1.96 6.70 -7.62
CA LEU A 400 -2.65 6.37 -8.87
C LEU A 400 -3.50 5.09 -8.74
N GLY A 401 -2.97 4.06 -8.08
CA GLY A 401 -3.69 2.81 -7.87
C GLY A 401 -4.91 2.98 -6.97
N THR A 402 -4.76 3.68 -5.83
CA THR A 402 -5.89 3.97 -4.93
C THR A 402 -6.93 4.84 -5.60
N THR A 403 -6.53 5.91 -6.30
CA THR A 403 -7.49 6.75 -7.04
C THR A 403 -8.19 5.98 -8.15
N THR A 404 -7.48 5.21 -8.97
CA THR A 404 -8.11 4.42 -10.05
C THR A 404 -9.10 3.41 -9.50
N SER A 405 -8.72 2.63 -8.48
CA SER A 405 -9.57 1.58 -7.91
C SER A 405 -10.81 2.13 -7.18
N PHE A 406 -10.72 3.27 -6.50
CA PHE A 406 -11.87 3.85 -5.78
C PHE A 406 -12.72 4.81 -6.62
N LEU A 407 -12.16 5.42 -7.68
CA LEU A 407 -12.88 6.38 -8.52
C LEU A 407 -13.71 5.69 -9.62
N GLN A 408 -13.24 4.56 -10.14
CA GLN A 408 -13.96 3.75 -11.14
C GLN A 408 -15.38 3.34 -10.70
N PRO A 409 -15.64 2.85 -9.46
CA PRO A 409 -16.99 2.58 -9.00
C PRO A 409 -17.81 3.85 -8.74
N LEU A 410 -17.18 4.94 -8.28
CA LEU A 410 -17.90 6.18 -7.96
C LEU A 410 -18.48 6.83 -9.22
N MET A 411 -17.75 6.76 -10.35
CA MET A 411 -18.21 7.23 -11.65
C MET A 411 -19.33 6.33 -12.20
N ASN A 412 -19.22 5.01 -12.08
CA ASN A 412 -20.23 4.08 -12.59
C ASN A 412 -21.54 4.07 -11.78
N VAL A 413 -21.48 4.38 -10.48
CA VAL A 413 -22.67 4.55 -9.62
C VAL A 413 -23.36 5.89 -9.88
N ALA A 414 -22.67 6.90 -10.41
CA ALA A 414 -23.27 8.19 -10.76
C ALA A 414 -24.05 8.17 -12.09
N GLU A 415 -23.86 7.14 -12.93
CA GLU A 415 -24.58 6.95 -14.21
C GLU A 415 -25.82 6.05 -14.09
N LEU A 416 -26.10 5.47 -12.92
CA LEU A 416 -27.28 4.65 -12.60
C LEU A 416 -28.21 5.41 -11.63
#